data_AF-A0A1I8HFT3-F1
#
_entry.id   AF-A0A1I8HFT3-F1
#
_cell.length_a   1.000
_cell.length_b   1.000
_cell.length_c   1.000
_cell.angle_alpha   90.00
_cell.angle_beta   90.00
_cell.angle_gamma   90.00
#
_symmetry.space_group_name_H-M   'P 1'
#
loop_
_entity.id
_entity.type
_entity.pdbx_description
1 polymer ?
#
loop_
_entity_poly.entity_id
_entity_poly.type
_entity_poly.pdbx_seq_one_letter_code
_entity_poly.pdbx_strand_id
1 'polypeptide(L)'
;MRFVGCYIDKKKRDLPVMAGSGSMSIPKCYRLCRAKRYAYFGVQYSKECWCGNSYGKYGKRSKSECRMKCSGKKSTFCGSSWRNSIYTTGLPARRRPRVSRLLPLSRCSQHSIAARGKCRRAIDGNTNQNYGKKSCTHTRTATGAWWQARTSRRARITSVRIYNRRDCCANRLRNFVIKVDGRVCASYRSSRAFSVRTFRCNAVGRTVRIQTRNRVPLTLCEVQVFGRYAKGRSRSRTPGMRFVGCYIDKKKRDLPVMAGSGSMSIPKCYRLCRAKRYAYFGVQYSKECWCGNSYGKYGKRSKSECRMKCSGKKSTFCGSSWRNSIYTTGLPARRRPRVSRLPLSRCSQHSVGWNGKCSRAIDGNTNQNYGKKSCTHTRTATGAWWQARTSRRARITSVRIYNRRDCCANRLRNFVIKVDGRVCASYRSSRAFSVRTFRCNAVGRTVRIQTRNRVPLTLCEVQVFGRYVGRTPKPSR
;
A
#
# COMPACT_ATOMS: atom_id res chain seq x y z
N MET A 1 13.00 -31.11 12.15
CA MET A 1 13.10 -31.11 10.66
C MET A 1 11.71 -31.35 10.07
N ARG A 2 11.38 -30.79 8.90
CA ARG A 2 10.06 -31.00 8.25
C ARG A 2 10.23 -31.44 6.81
N PHE A 3 9.52 -32.48 6.38
CA PHE A 3 9.45 -32.85 4.96
C PHE A 3 8.77 -31.74 4.15
N VAL A 4 9.36 -31.42 3.00
CA VAL A 4 8.87 -30.38 2.09
C VAL A 4 8.22 -31.01 0.86
N GLY A 5 8.89 -31.98 0.25
CA GLY A 5 8.39 -32.66 -0.93
C GLY A 5 9.49 -33.34 -1.75
N CYS A 6 9.05 -33.96 -2.86
CA CYS A 6 9.91 -34.52 -3.89
C CYS A 6 10.21 -33.46 -4.96
N TYR A 7 11.48 -33.28 -5.32
CA TYR A 7 11.93 -32.26 -6.27
C TYR A 7 12.86 -32.84 -7.32
N ILE A 8 12.78 -32.32 -8.54
CA ILE A 8 13.65 -32.71 -9.64
C ILE A 8 15.08 -32.25 -9.34
N ASP A 9 16.05 -33.11 -9.65
CA ASP A 9 17.45 -32.74 -9.69
C ASP A 9 18.02 -32.85 -11.12
N LYS A 10 19.09 -32.13 -11.42
CA LYS A 10 19.80 -32.15 -12.71
C LYS A 10 21.29 -31.93 -12.50
N LYS A 11 22.11 -32.05 -13.56
CA LYS A 11 23.58 -31.85 -13.52
C LYS A 11 24.01 -30.61 -12.72
N LYS A 12 23.32 -29.46 -12.90
CA LYS A 12 23.54 -28.22 -12.10
C LYS A 12 22.73 -28.23 -10.79
N ARG A 13 22.96 -29.26 -9.98
CA ARG A 13 22.27 -29.71 -8.75
C ARG A 13 21.30 -28.71 -8.09
N ASP A 14 20.11 -29.18 -7.71
CA ASP A 14 19.10 -28.37 -6.99
C ASP A 14 19.59 -27.99 -5.58
N LEU A 15 20.24 -28.93 -4.89
CA LEU A 15 21.02 -28.70 -3.68
C LEU A 15 22.51 -28.83 -4.01
N PRO A 16 23.31 -27.75 -3.92
CA PRO A 16 24.61 -27.71 -4.56
C PRO A 16 25.74 -28.42 -3.81
N VAL A 17 25.56 -28.81 -2.55
CA VAL A 17 26.66 -29.32 -1.71
C VAL A 17 26.42 -30.76 -1.30
N MET A 18 27.29 -31.68 -1.70
CA MET A 18 27.26 -33.05 -1.21
C MET A 18 27.77 -33.08 0.25
N ALA A 19 26.94 -33.57 1.16
CA ALA A 19 27.27 -33.66 2.58
C ALA A 19 27.89 -35.00 2.96
N GLY A 20 27.57 -36.06 2.21
CA GLY A 20 28.06 -37.42 2.41
C GLY A 20 27.28 -38.42 1.58
N SER A 21 27.81 -39.64 1.51
CA SER A 21 27.24 -40.81 0.82
C SER A 21 27.39 -42.08 1.68
N GLY A 22 26.89 -43.23 1.22
CA GLY A 22 26.97 -44.52 1.91
C GLY A 22 25.69 -44.88 2.66
N SER A 23 25.81 -45.52 3.83
CA SER A 23 24.66 -45.88 4.69
C SER A 23 23.93 -44.61 5.20
N MET A 24 22.95 -44.16 4.42
CA MET A 24 22.28 -42.86 4.58
C MET A 24 20.89 -43.02 5.18
N SER A 25 20.53 -42.09 6.05
CA SER A 25 19.18 -41.95 6.63
C SER A 25 18.82 -40.47 6.74
N ILE A 26 17.51 -40.17 6.82
CA ILE A 26 17.02 -38.79 6.95
C ILE A 26 17.65 -38.09 8.18
N PRO A 27 17.70 -38.68 9.39
CA PRO A 27 18.35 -38.05 10.54
C PRO A 27 19.87 -37.85 10.36
N LYS A 28 20.57 -38.76 9.66
CA LYS A 28 22.00 -38.62 9.36
C LYS A 28 22.25 -37.41 8.45
N CYS A 29 21.51 -37.30 7.35
CA CYS A 29 21.64 -36.16 6.43
C CYS A 29 21.26 -34.83 7.09
N TYR A 30 20.23 -34.83 7.95
CA TYR A 30 19.88 -33.68 8.78
C TYR A 30 21.06 -33.18 9.62
N ARG A 31 21.72 -34.07 10.38
CA ARG A 31 22.87 -33.71 11.24
C ARG A 31 24.02 -33.13 10.41
N LEU A 32 24.38 -33.78 9.30
CA LEU A 32 25.44 -33.30 8.40
C LEU A 32 25.16 -31.89 7.88
N CYS A 33 23.96 -31.64 7.35
CA CYS A 33 23.63 -30.34 6.76
C CYS A 33 23.39 -29.25 7.80
N ARG A 34 22.87 -29.61 9.00
CA ARG A 34 22.70 -28.66 10.09
C ARG A 34 24.04 -28.23 10.70
N ALA A 35 24.99 -29.16 10.86
CA ALA A 35 26.36 -28.84 11.28
C ALA A 35 27.05 -27.87 10.30
N LYS A 36 26.84 -28.09 8.99
CA LYS A 36 27.29 -27.17 7.92
C LYS A 36 26.44 -25.88 7.77
N ARG A 37 25.49 -25.64 8.68
CA ARG A 37 24.60 -24.46 8.74
C ARG A 37 23.77 -24.19 7.49
N TYR A 38 23.31 -25.24 6.80
CA TYR A 38 22.36 -25.13 5.69
C TYR A 38 20.90 -25.18 6.17
N ALA A 39 20.01 -24.45 5.50
CA ALA A 39 18.58 -24.42 5.83
C ALA A 39 17.77 -25.61 5.30
N TYR A 40 18.27 -26.25 4.25
CA TYR A 40 17.64 -27.40 3.62
C TYR A 40 18.64 -28.53 3.44
N PHE A 41 18.12 -29.74 3.51
CA PHE A 41 18.84 -30.94 3.11
C PHE A 41 17.93 -31.80 2.24
N GLY A 42 18.54 -32.60 1.39
CA GLY A 42 17.87 -33.53 0.51
C GLY A 42 18.61 -34.84 0.50
N VAL A 43 17.84 -35.92 0.49
CA VAL A 43 18.37 -37.27 0.29
C VAL A 43 17.99 -37.74 -1.12
N GLN A 44 18.96 -38.32 -1.82
CA GLN A 44 18.85 -38.75 -3.22
C GLN A 44 19.44 -40.14 -3.40
N TYR A 45 18.87 -40.90 -4.35
CA TYR A 45 19.45 -42.14 -4.85
C TYR A 45 19.84 -43.13 -3.73
N SER A 46 18.98 -43.26 -2.71
CA SER A 46 19.16 -44.15 -1.53
C SER A 46 20.29 -43.79 -0.56
N LYS A 47 21.43 -43.29 -1.06
CA LYS A 47 22.68 -43.16 -0.30
C LYS A 47 23.22 -41.74 -0.19
N GLU A 48 22.74 -40.80 -0.99
CA GLU A 48 23.35 -39.47 -1.06
C GLU A 48 22.65 -38.46 -0.16
N CYS A 49 23.45 -37.60 0.47
CA CYS A 49 22.99 -36.43 1.20
C CYS A 49 23.49 -35.15 0.55
N TRP A 50 22.57 -34.22 0.33
CA TRP A 50 22.82 -32.93 -0.28
C TRP A 50 22.30 -31.80 0.60
N CYS A 51 23.04 -30.69 0.68
CA CYS A 51 22.68 -29.52 1.46
C CYS A 51 22.52 -28.28 0.58
N GLY A 52 21.68 -27.35 1.03
CA GLY A 52 21.50 -26.08 0.34
C GLY A 52 20.73 -25.04 1.14
N ASN A 53 20.76 -23.80 0.65
CA ASN A 53 19.98 -22.68 1.20
C ASN A 53 18.83 -22.25 0.29
N SER A 54 18.61 -23.00 -0.79
CA SER A 54 17.51 -22.87 -1.75
C SER A 54 17.28 -24.23 -2.39
N TYR A 55 16.07 -24.50 -2.84
CA TYR A 55 15.69 -25.72 -3.56
C TYR A 55 14.53 -25.42 -4.53
N GLY A 56 14.15 -26.40 -5.34
CA GLY A 56 13.00 -26.35 -6.23
C GLY A 56 13.25 -25.64 -7.56
N LYS A 57 14.52 -25.44 -7.94
CA LYS A 57 14.90 -24.79 -9.22
C LYS A 57 14.34 -25.51 -10.43
N TYR A 58 14.17 -26.84 -10.34
CA TYR A 58 13.71 -27.68 -11.45
C TYR A 58 12.26 -28.14 -11.30
N GLY A 59 11.55 -27.68 -10.27
CA GLY A 59 10.14 -28.01 -10.06
C GLY A 59 9.91 -29.16 -9.08
N LYS A 60 8.68 -29.17 -8.55
CA LYS A 60 8.18 -30.18 -7.60
C LYS A 60 7.58 -31.36 -8.36
N ARG A 61 7.69 -32.55 -7.79
CA ARG A 61 7.10 -33.79 -8.32
C ARG A 61 6.20 -34.47 -7.30
N SER A 62 5.49 -35.50 -7.78
CA SER A 62 4.69 -36.34 -6.90
C SER A 62 5.57 -36.96 -5.81
N LYS A 63 5.03 -37.12 -4.60
CA LYS A 63 5.73 -37.84 -3.53
C LYS A 63 6.05 -39.27 -3.94
N SER A 64 5.26 -39.88 -4.83
CA SER A 64 5.48 -41.23 -5.32
C SER A 64 6.76 -41.40 -6.14
N GLU A 65 7.29 -40.32 -6.73
CA GLU A 65 8.55 -40.36 -7.48
C GLU A 65 9.80 -40.40 -6.60
N CYS A 66 9.66 -40.23 -5.27
CA CYS A 66 10.74 -40.25 -4.30
C CYS A 66 10.60 -41.44 -3.33
N ARG A 67 10.54 -42.66 -3.87
CA ARG A 67 10.24 -43.89 -3.12
C ARG A 67 11.41 -44.87 -3.00
N MET A 68 12.63 -44.46 -3.32
CA MET A 68 13.80 -45.32 -3.13
C MET A 68 14.11 -45.45 -1.63
N LYS A 69 14.15 -46.67 -1.09
CA LYS A 69 14.45 -46.91 0.33
C LYS A 69 15.84 -46.40 0.68
N CYS A 70 15.99 -45.74 1.83
CA CYS A 70 17.28 -45.28 2.34
C CYS A 70 18.20 -46.48 2.62
N SER A 71 19.45 -46.40 2.16
CA SER A 71 20.47 -47.42 2.34
C SER A 71 20.74 -47.74 3.82
N GLY A 72 20.76 -46.72 4.69
CA GLY A 72 21.01 -46.87 6.13
C GLY A 72 19.76 -46.91 7.01
N LYS A 73 18.55 -46.88 6.43
CA LYS A 73 17.29 -47.09 7.15
C LYS A 73 16.17 -47.49 6.18
N LYS A 74 16.02 -48.80 5.95
CA LYS A 74 15.13 -49.36 4.91
C LYS A 74 13.63 -49.06 5.12
N SER A 75 13.22 -48.63 6.32
CA SER A 75 11.83 -48.21 6.63
C SER A 75 11.48 -46.80 6.14
N THR A 76 12.43 -46.06 5.56
CA THR A 76 12.20 -44.68 5.09
C THR A 76 12.68 -44.48 3.65
N PHE A 77 12.16 -43.46 2.97
CA PHE A 77 12.50 -43.16 1.58
C PHE A 77 13.52 -42.00 1.46
N CYS A 78 14.53 -42.20 0.59
CA CYS A 78 15.65 -41.30 0.33
C CYS A 78 15.74 -40.90 -1.15
N GLY A 79 14.69 -40.22 -1.64
CA GLY A 79 14.65 -39.73 -3.02
C GLY A 79 14.51 -40.85 -4.04
N SER A 80 15.05 -40.61 -5.25
CA SER A 80 15.21 -41.57 -6.35
C SER A 80 16.32 -41.08 -7.29
N SER A 81 16.54 -41.74 -8.43
CA SER A 81 17.44 -41.23 -9.48
C SER A 81 17.02 -39.81 -9.92
N TRP A 82 17.92 -38.83 -9.77
CA TRP A 82 17.65 -37.41 -10.05
C TRP A 82 16.40 -36.84 -9.37
N ARG A 83 16.07 -37.34 -8.17
CA ARG A 83 14.96 -36.86 -7.34
C ARG A 83 15.40 -36.69 -5.90
N ASN A 84 15.27 -35.47 -5.39
CA ASN A 84 15.55 -35.13 -4.00
C ASN A 84 14.28 -35.22 -3.15
N SER A 85 14.31 -36.01 -2.08
CA SER A 85 13.36 -35.81 -0.97
C SER A 85 13.89 -34.70 -0.08
N ILE A 86 13.26 -33.53 -0.12
CA ILE A 86 13.77 -32.33 0.55
C ILE A 86 13.10 -32.09 1.89
N TYR A 87 13.90 -31.68 2.86
CA TYR A 87 13.53 -31.43 4.25
C TYR A 87 14.13 -30.10 4.73
N THR A 88 13.49 -29.49 5.72
CA THR A 88 14.01 -28.30 6.42
C THR A 88 14.89 -28.70 7.61
N THR A 89 15.99 -27.98 7.84
CA THR A 89 16.84 -28.16 9.03
C THR A 89 16.36 -27.35 10.24
N GLY A 90 15.41 -26.42 10.03
CA GLY A 90 14.97 -25.45 11.05
C GLY A 90 15.85 -24.19 11.13
N LEU A 91 16.96 -24.13 10.40
CA LEU A 91 17.75 -22.90 10.27
C LEU A 91 17.10 -21.95 9.25
N PRO A 92 17.16 -20.63 9.46
CA PRO A 92 16.73 -19.68 8.44
C PRO A 92 17.61 -19.83 7.20
N ALA A 93 17.00 -19.89 6.01
CA ALA A 93 17.73 -19.85 4.74
C ALA A 93 18.71 -18.68 4.77
N ARG A 94 20.03 -18.98 4.78
CA ARG A 94 21.05 -17.94 4.60
C ARG A 94 20.69 -17.23 3.31
N ARG A 95 20.25 -15.97 3.44
CA ARG A 95 19.99 -15.12 2.29
C ARG A 95 21.24 -15.22 1.42
N ARG A 96 21.11 -15.68 0.17
CA ARG A 96 22.16 -15.53 -0.85
C ARG A 96 22.80 -14.15 -0.67
N PRO A 97 24.12 -13.97 -0.86
CA PRO A 97 24.68 -12.65 -1.09
C PRO A 97 23.77 -12.02 -2.14
N ARG A 98 22.98 -11.01 -1.73
CA ARG A 98 22.03 -10.38 -2.64
C ARG A 98 22.90 -9.76 -3.71
N VAL A 99 22.86 -10.30 -4.93
CA VAL A 99 23.68 -9.86 -6.06
C VAL A 99 23.67 -8.33 -6.08
N SER A 100 24.82 -7.73 -5.81
CA SER A 100 24.99 -6.29 -5.85
C SER A 100 24.84 -5.89 -7.31
N ARG A 101 23.74 -5.22 -7.65
CA ARG A 101 23.46 -4.79 -9.02
C ARG A 101 24.31 -3.57 -9.35
N LEU A 102 24.71 -3.44 -10.62
CA LEU A 102 25.22 -2.19 -11.15
C LEU A 102 24.16 -1.10 -11.01
N LEU A 103 24.51 0.02 -10.40
CA LEU A 103 23.63 1.15 -10.16
C LEU A 103 23.98 2.25 -11.18
N PRO A 104 23.05 2.62 -12.07
CA PRO A 104 23.28 3.69 -13.03
C PRO A 104 23.68 4.99 -12.36
N LEU A 105 24.75 5.60 -12.87
CA LEU A 105 25.22 6.92 -12.46
C LEU A 105 24.74 7.97 -13.46
N SER A 106 24.57 9.20 -12.96
CA SER A 106 24.14 10.36 -13.72
C SER A 106 24.69 11.62 -13.08
N ARG A 107 24.56 12.76 -13.75
CA ARG A 107 24.89 14.10 -13.22
C ARG A 107 26.27 14.13 -12.57
N CYS A 108 27.28 13.83 -13.39
CA CYS A 108 28.67 13.90 -12.95
C CYS A 108 29.18 15.34 -12.92
N SER A 109 30.22 15.55 -12.13
CA SER A 109 31.08 16.73 -12.14
C SER A 109 32.51 16.31 -11.78
N GLN A 110 33.48 17.13 -12.12
CA GLN A 110 34.89 16.91 -11.77
C GLN A 110 35.56 18.24 -11.43
N HIS A 111 36.70 18.17 -10.75
CA HIS A 111 37.43 19.32 -10.24
C HIS A 111 37.76 20.36 -11.33
N SER A 112 38.24 19.92 -12.49
CA SER A 112 38.51 20.74 -13.66
C SER A 112 38.54 19.87 -14.91
N ILE A 113 38.44 20.45 -16.11
CA ILE A 113 38.53 19.71 -17.37
C ILE A 113 39.87 20.06 -18.03
N ALA A 114 40.65 19.03 -18.39
CA ALA A 114 41.85 19.16 -19.21
C ALA A 114 41.81 18.13 -20.34
N ALA A 115 42.59 18.34 -21.41
CA ALA A 115 42.72 17.40 -22.53
C ALA A 115 41.38 16.86 -23.08
N ARG A 116 40.31 17.69 -23.02
CA ARG A 116 38.92 17.35 -23.42
C ARG A 116 38.30 16.16 -22.64
N GLY A 117 38.88 15.73 -21.52
CA GLY A 117 38.43 14.60 -20.70
C GLY A 117 37.25 14.91 -19.77
N LYS A 118 36.04 15.03 -20.33
CA LYS A 118 34.80 15.36 -19.60
C LYS A 118 34.32 14.22 -18.68
N CYS A 119 33.67 14.56 -17.55
CA CYS A 119 33.32 13.62 -16.47
C CYS A 119 32.43 12.45 -16.91
N ARG A 120 31.62 12.67 -17.95
CA ARG A 120 30.67 11.70 -18.49
C ARG A 120 31.34 10.44 -19.04
N ARG A 121 32.60 10.55 -19.46
CA ARG A 121 33.37 9.43 -19.99
C ARG A 121 33.58 8.31 -18.98
N ALA A 122 33.58 8.63 -17.68
CA ALA A 122 33.69 7.61 -16.63
C ALA A 122 32.35 6.93 -16.29
N ILE A 123 31.26 7.22 -17.00
CA ILE A 123 29.92 6.64 -16.77
C ILE A 123 29.16 6.39 -18.08
N ASP A 124 29.87 6.28 -19.21
CA ASP A 124 29.26 6.10 -20.53
C ASP A 124 29.08 4.61 -20.89
N GLY A 125 29.60 3.70 -20.07
CA GLY A 125 29.52 2.26 -20.27
C GLY A 125 30.65 1.69 -21.11
N ASN A 126 31.58 2.52 -21.58
CA ASN A 126 32.74 2.11 -22.35
C ASN A 126 33.94 1.95 -21.43
N THR A 127 34.38 0.70 -21.24
CA THR A 127 35.49 0.36 -20.33
C THR A 127 36.88 0.53 -20.97
N ASN A 128 37.01 1.18 -22.12
CA ASN A 128 38.29 1.31 -22.82
C ASN A 128 39.28 2.17 -22.03
N GLN A 129 40.43 1.60 -21.70
CA GLN A 129 41.43 2.23 -20.83
C GLN A 129 42.51 3.00 -21.61
N ASN A 130 42.41 3.07 -22.94
CA ASN A 130 43.28 3.90 -23.78
C ASN A 130 42.67 5.30 -23.92
N TYR A 131 43.41 6.33 -23.50
CA TYR A 131 42.94 7.71 -23.52
C TYR A 131 42.54 8.21 -24.92
N GLY A 132 43.28 7.82 -25.96
CA GLY A 132 43.02 8.20 -27.35
C GLY A 132 41.66 7.73 -27.86
N LYS A 133 41.08 6.69 -27.25
CA LYS A 133 39.74 6.17 -27.56
C LYS A 133 38.61 7.00 -26.97
N LYS A 134 38.91 8.17 -26.39
CA LYS A 134 37.95 9.18 -25.90
C LYS A 134 36.97 8.64 -24.84
N SER A 135 37.37 7.61 -24.10
CA SER A 135 36.59 6.98 -23.01
C SER A 135 37.10 7.31 -21.60
N CYS A 136 38.10 8.19 -21.47
CA CYS A 136 38.65 8.57 -20.17
C CYS A 136 38.45 10.05 -19.83
N THR A 137 38.13 10.32 -18.57
CA THR A 137 38.11 11.65 -17.95
C THR A 137 39.53 12.19 -17.74
N HIS A 138 39.72 13.50 -17.60
CA HIS A 138 41.02 14.07 -17.25
C HIS A 138 40.84 15.45 -16.60
N THR A 139 41.44 15.64 -15.43
CA THR A 139 41.51 16.94 -14.76
C THR A 139 42.83 17.65 -15.04
N ARG A 140 42.93 18.95 -14.72
CA ARG A 140 44.25 19.60 -14.54
C ARG A 140 44.96 19.01 -13.33
N THR A 141 46.28 19.18 -13.25
CA THR A 141 47.09 18.83 -12.08
C THR A 141 46.65 19.69 -10.90
N ALA A 142 46.24 19.05 -9.80
CA ALA A 142 45.87 19.73 -8.57
C ALA A 142 46.02 18.77 -7.38
N THR A 143 46.33 19.32 -6.20
CA THR A 143 46.24 18.56 -4.95
C THR A 143 44.77 18.27 -4.68
N GLY A 144 44.41 17.00 -4.46
CA GLY A 144 43.02 16.68 -4.14
C GLY A 144 42.07 16.68 -5.34
N ALA A 145 42.57 16.54 -6.58
CA ALA A 145 41.75 16.43 -7.78
C ALA A 145 40.68 15.34 -7.62
N TRP A 146 39.43 15.66 -8.00
CA TRP A 146 38.28 14.81 -7.73
C TRP A 146 37.34 14.66 -8.93
N TRP A 147 36.66 13.53 -8.96
CA TRP A 147 35.54 13.23 -9.84
C TRP A 147 34.36 12.77 -8.98
N GLN A 148 33.13 13.13 -9.34
CA GLN A 148 31.93 12.75 -8.63
C GLN A 148 30.78 12.49 -9.59
N ALA A 149 29.98 11.47 -9.30
CA ALA A 149 28.67 11.28 -9.91
C ALA A 149 27.66 10.79 -8.88
N ARG A 150 26.40 10.66 -9.28
CA ARG A 150 25.35 10.23 -8.37
C ARG A 150 24.43 9.19 -8.96
N THR A 151 23.98 8.30 -8.09
CA THR A 151 22.91 7.34 -8.38
C THR A 151 21.56 8.06 -8.46
N SER A 152 20.59 7.45 -9.15
CA SER A 152 19.24 8.03 -9.31
C SER A 152 18.55 8.30 -7.96
N ARG A 153 18.82 7.46 -6.95
CA ARG A 153 18.27 7.52 -5.58
C ARG A 153 19.32 7.02 -4.58
N ARG A 154 19.17 7.38 -3.30
CA ARG A 154 20.05 6.91 -2.22
C ARG A 154 20.14 5.37 -2.26
N ALA A 155 21.36 4.86 -2.21
CA ALA A 155 21.69 3.46 -2.36
C ALA A 155 22.54 2.97 -1.19
N ARG A 156 22.39 1.69 -0.84
CA ARG A 156 23.42 0.96 -0.09
C ARG A 156 24.44 0.48 -1.12
N ILE A 157 25.53 1.21 -1.22
CA ILE A 157 26.66 0.96 -2.12
C ILE A 157 27.54 -0.08 -1.44
N THR A 158 27.65 -1.26 -2.05
CA THR A 158 28.49 -2.34 -1.53
C THR A 158 29.92 -2.18 -1.98
N SER A 159 30.11 -1.81 -3.25
CA SER A 159 31.44 -1.67 -3.85
C SER A 159 31.45 -0.67 -5.01
N VAL A 160 32.63 -0.16 -5.31
CA VAL A 160 32.91 0.71 -6.46
C VAL A 160 34.05 0.10 -7.25
N ARG A 161 33.85 -0.13 -8.55
CA ARG A 161 34.89 -0.60 -9.47
C ARG A 161 35.37 0.56 -10.31
N ILE A 162 36.70 0.67 -10.42
CA ILE A 162 37.37 1.76 -11.12
C ILE A 162 38.25 1.15 -12.21
N TYR A 163 38.12 1.68 -13.42
CA TYR A 163 38.98 1.40 -14.56
C TYR A 163 39.96 2.56 -14.70
N ASN A 164 41.23 2.28 -14.45
CA ASN A 164 42.32 3.24 -14.56
C ASN A 164 42.73 3.43 -16.04
N ARG A 165 43.52 4.45 -16.33
CA ARG A 165 44.19 4.58 -17.64
C ARG A 165 45.26 3.49 -17.78
N ARG A 166 45.41 2.92 -18.99
CA ARG A 166 46.37 1.84 -19.27
C ARG A 166 47.43 2.18 -20.31
N ASP A 167 47.12 3.03 -21.29
CA ASP A 167 48.05 3.41 -22.36
C ASP A 167 49.27 4.20 -21.86
N CYS A 168 49.14 4.94 -20.75
CA CYS A 168 50.26 5.49 -20.01
C CYS A 168 49.84 5.81 -18.57
N CYS A 169 50.81 6.19 -17.75
CA CYS A 169 50.56 7.06 -16.60
C CYS A 169 49.62 6.45 -15.52
N ALA A 170 49.47 5.12 -15.51
CA ALA A 170 48.60 4.40 -14.57
C ALA A 170 49.01 4.63 -13.10
N ASN A 171 50.30 4.95 -12.88
CA ASN A 171 50.89 5.29 -11.60
C ASN A 171 50.30 6.55 -10.94
N ARG A 172 49.61 7.43 -11.70
CA ARG A 172 48.96 8.63 -11.15
C ARG A 172 47.84 8.29 -10.15
N LEU A 173 47.14 7.17 -10.32
CA LEU A 173 46.02 6.75 -9.46
C LEU A 173 46.46 5.79 -8.33
N ARG A 174 47.56 6.10 -7.64
CA ARG A 174 48.14 5.23 -6.59
C ARG A 174 47.79 5.60 -5.15
N ASN A 175 47.26 6.80 -4.93
CA ASN A 175 46.89 7.31 -3.60
C ASN A 175 45.59 8.14 -3.68
N PHE A 176 44.45 7.55 -3.30
CA PHE A 176 43.15 8.21 -3.39
C PHE A 176 42.15 7.67 -2.35
N VAL A 177 41.04 8.38 -2.20
CA VAL A 177 39.90 7.99 -1.37
C VAL A 177 38.62 7.93 -2.20
N ILE A 178 37.75 7.00 -1.82
CA ILE A 178 36.38 6.90 -2.32
C ILE A 178 35.46 7.39 -1.20
N LYS A 179 34.66 8.40 -1.51
CA LYS A 179 33.70 9.01 -0.60
C LYS A 179 32.27 8.75 -1.07
N VAL A 180 31.38 8.43 -0.14
CA VAL A 180 29.93 8.34 -0.37
C VAL A 180 29.23 9.41 0.47
N ASP A 181 28.48 10.31 -0.17
CA ASP A 181 27.89 11.51 0.47
C ASP A 181 28.93 12.28 1.33
N GLY A 182 30.16 12.42 0.82
CA GLY A 182 31.25 13.15 1.48
C GLY A 182 32.07 12.34 2.49
N ARG A 183 31.58 11.19 2.97
CA ARG A 183 32.29 10.34 3.94
C ARG A 183 33.16 9.30 3.25
N VAL A 184 34.41 9.15 3.68
CA VAL A 184 35.33 8.14 3.15
C VAL A 184 34.77 6.75 3.46
N CYS A 185 34.61 5.92 2.44
CA CYS A 185 34.18 4.52 2.57
C CYS A 185 35.24 3.52 2.14
N ALA A 186 36.23 3.95 1.36
CA ALA A 186 37.41 3.18 1.02
C ALA A 186 38.58 4.12 0.73
N SER A 187 39.80 3.62 0.93
CA SER A 187 41.04 4.29 0.55
C SER A 187 41.94 3.33 -0.21
N TYR A 188 42.78 3.88 -1.07
CA TYR A 188 43.81 3.13 -1.78
C TYR A 188 45.14 3.86 -1.66
N ARG A 189 46.18 3.15 -1.22
CA ARG A 189 47.58 3.56 -1.23
C ARG A 189 48.39 2.33 -1.63
N SER A 190 49.21 2.46 -2.67
CA SER A 190 50.05 1.37 -3.17
C SER A 190 51.25 1.95 -3.93
N SER A 191 52.37 1.22 -3.96
CA SER A 191 53.49 1.51 -4.87
C SER A 191 53.17 1.09 -6.31
N ARG A 192 52.30 0.08 -6.51
CA ARG A 192 51.94 -0.47 -7.83
C ARG A 192 50.64 0.13 -8.37
N ALA A 193 50.65 0.42 -9.67
CA ALA A 193 49.45 0.77 -10.42
C ALA A 193 48.50 -0.43 -10.55
N PHE A 194 47.23 -0.17 -10.85
CA PHE A 194 46.25 -1.21 -11.20
C PHE A 194 45.55 -0.85 -12.50
N SER A 195 45.10 -1.87 -13.24
CA SER A 195 44.25 -1.69 -14.40
C SER A 195 42.79 -1.50 -13.98
N VAL A 196 42.16 -2.54 -13.41
CA VAL A 196 40.78 -2.50 -12.92
C VAL A 196 40.76 -3.03 -11.49
N ARG A 197 40.11 -2.31 -10.57
CA ARG A 197 40.00 -2.76 -9.18
C ARG A 197 38.64 -2.44 -8.60
N THR A 198 38.10 -3.38 -7.81
CA THR A 198 36.84 -3.23 -7.09
C THR A 198 37.12 -3.00 -5.61
N PHE A 199 36.64 -1.89 -5.07
CA PHE A 199 36.82 -1.48 -3.68
C PHE A 199 35.53 -1.71 -2.90
N ARG A 200 35.63 -2.38 -1.74
CA ARG A 200 34.49 -2.52 -0.82
C ARG A 200 34.28 -1.19 -0.10
N CYS A 201 33.05 -0.68 -0.12
CA CYS A 201 32.69 0.58 0.53
C CYS A 201 31.60 0.39 1.60
N ASN A 202 30.63 -0.50 1.38
CA ASN A 202 29.52 -0.79 2.31
C ASN A 202 28.80 0.44 2.90
N ALA A 203 28.77 1.55 2.18
CA ALA A 203 28.23 2.83 2.63
C ALA A 203 26.80 3.07 2.10
N VAL A 204 26.06 3.97 2.76
CA VAL A 204 24.72 4.39 2.32
C VAL A 204 24.74 5.86 1.93
N GLY A 205 24.55 6.12 0.64
CA GLY A 205 24.51 7.47 0.12
C GLY A 205 24.04 7.54 -1.32
N ARG A 206 24.11 8.73 -1.91
CA ARG A 206 23.66 8.99 -3.29
C ARG A 206 24.82 9.40 -4.19
N THR A 207 25.75 10.21 -3.69
CA THR A 207 26.93 10.65 -4.44
C THR A 207 28.11 9.72 -4.16
N VAL A 208 28.91 9.47 -5.19
CA VAL A 208 30.18 8.74 -5.12
C VAL A 208 31.25 9.67 -5.66
N ARG A 209 32.28 9.96 -4.86
CA ARG A 209 33.42 10.80 -5.23
C ARG A 209 34.70 9.98 -5.14
N ILE A 210 35.53 10.07 -6.16
CA ILE A 210 36.91 9.57 -6.16
C ILE A 210 37.81 10.80 -6.11
N GLN A 211 38.72 10.86 -5.14
CA GLN A 211 39.56 12.02 -4.89
C GLN A 211 40.99 11.59 -4.63
N THR A 212 41.94 12.07 -5.43
CA THR A 212 43.37 11.83 -5.21
C THR A 212 43.84 12.50 -3.93
N ARG A 213 44.93 12.01 -3.33
CA ARG A 213 45.62 12.70 -2.23
C ARG A 213 46.90 13.39 -2.69
N ASN A 214 47.43 13.00 -3.84
CA ASN A 214 48.65 13.59 -4.41
C ASN A 214 48.29 14.76 -5.35
N ARG A 215 49.27 15.63 -5.63
CA ARG A 215 49.19 16.69 -6.64
C ARG A 215 49.38 16.12 -8.05
N VAL A 216 48.34 15.45 -8.56
CA VAL A 216 48.36 14.77 -9.87
C VAL A 216 47.02 14.96 -10.58
N PRO A 217 46.96 14.92 -11.93
CA PRO A 217 45.67 14.90 -12.62
C PRO A 217 44.94 13.57 -12.35
N LEU A 218 43.61 13.64 -12.23
CA LEU A 218 42.75 12.47 -12.08
C LEU A 218 42.21 12.04 -13.44
N THR A 219 42.50 10.80 -13.81
CA THR A 219 42.01 10.14 -15.03
C THR A 219 41.28 8.86 -14.64
N LEU A 220 40.01 8.78 -14.99
CA LEU A 220 39.15 7.60 -14.78
C LEU A 220 38.52 7.24 -16.12
N CYS A 221 38.66 5.99 -16.54
CA CYS A 221 38.11 5.50 -17.81
C CYS A 221 36.70 4.90 -17.64
N GLU A 222 36.38 4.35 -16.47
CA GLU A 222 35.00 3.94 -16.15
C GLU A 222 34.86 3.79 -14.63
N VAL A 223 33.69 4.12 -14.10
CA VAL A 223 33.35 3.99 -12.67
C VAL A 223 32.01 3.30 -12.52
N GLN A 224 32.07 2.04 -12.08
CA GLN A 224 30.89 1.21 -11.87
C GLN A 224 30.57 1.10 -10.39
N VAL A 225 29.37 1.50 -9.99
CA VAL A 225 28.91 1.45 -8.60
C VAL A 225 27.96 0.28 -8.41
N PHE A 226 28.28 -0.62 -7.48
CA PHE A 226 27.46 -1.79 -7.19
C PHE A 226 26.74 -1.65 -5.86
N GLY A 227 25.52 -2.15 -5.81
CA GLY A 227 24.78 -2.25 -4.58
C GLY A 227 23.29 -2.45 -4.81
N ARG A 228 22.50 -1.78 -3.99
CA ARG A 228 21.05 -1.74 -4.12
C ARG A 228 20.58 -0.36 -3.77
N TYR A 229 19.58 0.15 -4.49
CA TYR A 229 18.84 1.30 -4.00
C TYR A 229 18.37 1.00 -2.59
N ALA A 230 18.69 1.90 -1.66
CA ALA A 230 18.20 1.78 -0.31
C ALA A 230 16.67 1.75 -0.45
N LYS A 231 16.00 0.80 0.23
CA LYS A 231 14.55 0.85 0.36
C LYS A 231 14.26 2.23 0.94
N GLY A 232 13.82 3.15 0.08
CA GLY A 232 13.75 4.53 0.47
C GLY A 232 12.79 4.61 1.64
N ARG A 233 13.26 5.08 2.81
CA ARG A 233 12.43 6.00 3.56
C ARG A 233 12.23 7.20 2.63
N SER A 234 11.09 7.17 1.95
CA SER A 234 10.64 8.18 1.00
C SER A 234 10.67 9.56 1.67
N ARG A 235 11.58 10.46 1.27
CA ARG A 235 11.33 11.91 1.35
C ARG A 235 10.53 12.23 0.08
N SER A 236 9.20 12.32 0.03
CA SER A 236 8.12 12.29 1.01
C SER A 236 7.06 11.34 0.46
N ARG A 237 6.62 10.37 1.26
CA ARG A 237 5.21 9.99 1.24
C ARG A 237 4.82 9.88 2.69
N THR A 238 4.45 11.01 3.25
CA THR A 238 3.27 11.07 4.10
C THR A 238 2.28 10.00 3.61
N PRO A 239 2.17 8.84 4.31
CA PRO A 239 1.55 7.65 3.76
C PRO A 239 0.14 7.96 3.25
N GLY A 240 -0.12 7.59 2.00
CA GLY A 240 -1.39 7.83 1.33
C GLY A 240 -1.70 9.30 0.97
N MET A 241 -0.71 10.21 0.99
CA MET A 241 -0.84 11.54 0.40
C MET A 241 -0.73 11.51 -1.13
N ARG A 242 -1.78 11.97 -1.83
CA ARG A 242 -1.85 12.06 -3.31
C ARG A 242 -2.60 13.33 -3.70
N PHE A 243 -2.09 14.05 -4.70
CA PHE A 243 -2.84 15.14 -5.31
C PHE A 243 -4.05 14.58 -6.07
N VAL A 244 -5.22 15.15 -5.82
CA VAL A 244 -6.48 14.74 -6.45
C VAL A 244 -6.83 15.68 -7.59
N GLY A 245 -6.78 16.99 -7.36
CA GLY A 245 -7.12 17.97 -8.39
C GLY A 245 -7.40 19.37 -7.83
N CYS A 246 -7.76 20.27 -8.73
CA CYS A 246 -8.25 21.61 -8.41
C CYS A 246 -9.79 21.58 -8.35
N TYR A 247 -10.38 22.15 -7.30
CA TYR A 247 -11.83 22.12 -7.07
C TYR A 247 -12.34 23.50 -6.65
N ILE A 248 -13.58 23.81 -7.05
CA ILE A 248 -14.23 25.08 -6.69
C ILE A 248 -14.60 25.06 -5.21
N ASP A 249 -14.44 26.20 -4.55
CA ASP A 249 -14.97 26.46 -3.22
C ASP A 249 -15.99 27.60 -3.25
N LYS A 250 -16.92 27.64 -2.29
CA LYS A 250 -17.93 28.68 -2.13
C LYS A 250 -18.19 28.96 -0.65
N LYS A 251 -19.01 29.98 -0.33
CA LYS A 251 -19.39 30.37 1.06
C LYS A 251 -19.73 29.15 1.95
N LYS A 252 -20.48 28.18 1.43
CA LYS A 252 -20.67 26.86 2.06
C LYS A 252 -19.53 25.91 1.66
N ARG A 253 -18.43 25.93 2.41
CA ARG A 253 -17.14 25.32 2.07
C ARG A 253 -17.21 23.89 1.52
N ASP A 254 -16.37 23.59 0.53
CA ASP A 254 -16.19 22.24 -0.05
C ASP A 254 -15.50 21.29 0.96
N LEU A 255 -14.51 21.82 1.69
CA LEU A 255 -13.94 21.19 2.88
C LEU A 255 -14.36 21.98 4.13
N PRO A 256 -15.09 21.37 5.07
CA PRO A 256 -15.79 22.13 6.12
C PRO A 256 -14.92 22.62 7.27
N VAL A 257 -13.69 22.11 7.45
CA VAL A 257 -12.90 22.38 8.66
C VAL A 257 -11.63 23.16 8.35
N MET A 258 -11.52 24.38 8.85
CA MET A 258 -10.26 25.12 8.82
C MET A 258 -9.28 24.49 9.82
N ALA A 259 -8.08 24.18 9.36
CA ALA A 259 -7.05 23.54 10.17
C ALA A 259 -5.83 24.41 10.44
N GLY A 260 -5.70 25.53 9.73
CA GLY A 260 -4.71 26.56 10.01
C GLY A 260 -4.52 27.51 8.83
N SER A 261 -3.87 28.63 9.10
CA SER A 261 -3.48 29.66 8.11
C SER A 261 -2.02 30.12 8.34
N GLY A 262 -1.53 31.07 7.55
CA GLY A 262 -0.18 31.66 7.68
C GLY A 262 0.87 31.01 6.76
N SER A 263 2.09 30.77 7.24
CA SER A 263 3.18 30.12 6.47
C SER A 263 2.83 28.65 6.17
N MET A 264 2.20 28.40 5.03
CA MET A 264 1.58 27.14 4.64
C MET A 264 2.39 26.38 3.61
N SER A 265 2.36 25.05 3.72
CA SER A 265 2.90 24.14 2.72
C SER A 265 2.05 22.87 2.66
N ILE A 266 2.09 22.17 1.53
CA ILE A 266 1.34 20.91 1.34
C ILE A 266 1.62 19.90 2.48
N PRO A 267 2.89 19.64 2.91
CA PRO A 267 3.15 18.74 4.03
C PRO A 267 2.67 19.25 5.40
N LYS A 268 2.62 20.57 5.61
CA LYS A 268 2.07 21.16 6.84
C LYS A 268 0.57 20.90 6.92
N CYS A 269 -0.18 21.20 5.86
CA CYS A 269 -1.62 20.97 5.84
C CYS A 269 -1.98 19.48 5.96
N TYR A 270 -1.22 18.60 5.31
CA TYR A 270 -1.34 17.16 5.50
C TYR A 270 -1.27 16.75 6.97
N ARG A 271 -0.26 17.23 7.72
CA ARG A 271 -0.05 16.85 9.12
C ARG A 271 -1.23 17.30 9.99
N LEU A 272 -1.69 18.54 9.79
CA LEU A 272 -2.84 19.09 10.50
C LEU A 272 -4.11 18.25 10.27
N CYS A 273 -4.47 17.99 9.01
CA CYS A 273 -5.69 17.26 8.69
C CYS A 273 -5.62 15.77 9.06
N ARG A 274 -4.44 15.15 8.94
CA ARG A 274 -4.26 13.76 9.36
C ARG A 274 -4.30 13.60 10.87
N ALA A 275 -3.75 14.54 11.65
CA ALA A 275 -3.88 14.56 13.12
C ALA A 275 -5.36 14.67 13.54
N LYS A 276 -6.14 15.49 12.84
CA LYS A 276 -7.60 15.61 12.99
C LYS A 276 -8.40 14.44 12.39
N ARG A 277 -7.74 13.38 11.90
CA ARG A 277 -8.35 12.15 11.34
C ARG A 277 -9.29 12.38 10.13
N TYR A 278 -9.00 13.36 9.28
CA TYR A 278 -9.70 13.57 8.01
C TYR A 278 -9.02 12.83 6.85
N ALA A 279 -9.81 12.40 5.86
CA ALA A 279 -9.30 11.69 4.68
C ALA A 279 -8.79 12.58 3.55
N TYR A 280 -9.25 13.82 3.52
CA TYR A 280 -8.84 14.81 2.54
C TYR A 280 -8.40 16.08 3.23
N PHE A 281 -7.48 16.77 2.57
CA PHE A 281 -7.12 18.12 2.89
C PHE A 281 -7.03 18.96 1.61
N GLY A 282 -7.24 20.25 1.75
CA GLY A 282 -7.16 21.23 0.69
C GLY A 282 -6.30 22.38 1.15
N VAL A 283 -5.47 22.88 0.25
CA VAL A 283 -4.78 24.15 0.44
C VAL A 283 -5.41 25.19 -0.49
N GLN A 284 -5.68 26.37 0.04
CA GLN A 284 -6.38 27.47 -0.63
C GLN A 284 -5.65 28.79 -0.39
N TYR A 285 -5.78 29.72 -1.35
CA TYR A 285 -5.38 31.11 -1.19
C TYR A 285 -3.96 31.30 -0.64
N SER A 286 -3.00 30.46 -1.10
CA SER A 286 -1.59 30.43 -0.69
C SER A 286 -1.31 30.00 0.76
N LYS A 287 -2.17 30.40 1.71
CA LYS A 287 -1.92 30.31 3.16
C LYS A 287 -2.86 29.38 3.93
N GLU A 288 -4.00 29.01 3.37
CA GLU A 288 -5.03 28.30 4.12
C GLU A 288 -4.93 26.78 4.01
N CYS A 289 -5.33 26.10 5.08
CA CYS A 289 -5.47 24.66 5.15
C CYS A 289 -6.88 24.27 5.61
N TRP A 290 -7.53 23.43 4.82
CA TRP A 290 -8.88 22.94 5.06
C TRP A 290 -8.89 21.41 5.09
N CYS A 291 -9.76 20.79 5.90
CA CYS A 291 -9.91 19.35 6.04
C CYS A 291 -11.36 18.90 5.80
N GLY A 292 -11.51 17.66 5.32
CA GLY A 292 -12.83 17.06 5.12
C GLY A 292 -12.77 15.57 4.84
N ASN A 293 -13.96 14.94 4.83
CA ASN A 293 -14.13 13.53 4.47
C ASN A 293 -14.83 13.35 3.11
N SER A 294 -15.11 14.46 2.43
CA SER A 294 -15.68 14.58 1.09
C SER A 294 -15.16 15.87 0.47
N TYR A 295 -15.16 15.98 -0.85
CA TYR A 295 -14.77 17.15 -1.62
C TYR A 295 -15.47 17.11 -2.99
N GLY A 296 -15.39 18.19 -3.75
CA GLY A 296 -15.89 18.28 -5.12
C GLY A 296 -17.36 18.62 -5.25
N LYS A 297 -18.00 19.13 -4.19
CA LYS A 297 -19.41 19.54 -4.19
C LYS A 297 -19.73 20.56 -5.28
N TYR A 298 -18.77 21.41 -5.63
CA TYR A 298 -18.93 22.49 -6.61
C TYR A 298 -18.25 22.19 -7.95
N GLY A 299 -17.75 20.97 -8.14
CA GLY A 299 -17.13 20.55 -9.39
C GLY A 299 -15.61 20.76 -9.44
N LYS A 300 -15.00 20.03 -10.37
CA LYS A 300 -13.57 20.04 -10.67
C LYS A 300 -13.23 21.15 -11.65
N ARG A 301 -12.00 21.67 -11.55
CA ARG A 301 -11.45 22.69 -12.44
C ARG A 301 -10.08 22.30 -12.97
N SER A 302 -9.59 23.08 -13.94
CA SER A 302 -8.25 22.85 -14.49
C SER A 302 -7.19 23.02 -13.40
N LYS A 303 -6.12 22.24 -13.47
CA LYS A 303 -4.99 22.38 -12.54
C LYS A 303 -4.33 23.77 -12.65
N SER A 304 -4.46 24.44 -13.80
CA SER A 304 -3.92 25.79 -14.02
C SER A 304 -4.58 26.84 -13.12
N GLU A 305 -5.83 26.64 -12.71
CA GLU A 305 -6.56 27.54 -11.81
C GLU A 305 -6.11 27.42 -10.34
N CYS A 306 -5.25 26.46 -10.00
CA CYS A 306 -4.74 26.24 -8.64
C CYS A 306 -3.22 26.48 -8.58
N ARG A 307 -2.77 27.68 -8.98
CA ARG A 307 -1.35 28.02 -9.16
C ARG A 307 -0.84 29.14 -8.26
N MET A 308 -1.56 29.54 -7.20
CA MET A 308 -0.97 30.43 -6.20
C MET A 308 0.15 29.70 -5.45
N LYS A 309 1.36 30.28 -5.42
CA LYS A 309 2.51 29.71 -4.68
C LYS A 309 2.17 29.63 -3.19
N CYS A 310 2.52 28.52 -2.53
CA CYS A 310 2.33 28.36 -1.09
C CYS A 310 3.14 29.41 -0.30
N SER A 311 2.55 30.04 0.70
CA SER A 311 3.19 31.09 1.50
C SER A 311 4.46 30.60 2.23
N GLY A 312 4.43 29.37 2.77
CA GLY A 312 5.56 28.75 3.46
C GLY A 312 6.44 27.83 2.61
N LYS A 313 6.15 27.70 1.31
CA LYS A 313 7.00 26.96 0.36
C LYS A 313 6.76 27.40 -1.08
N LYS A 314 7.48 28.43 -1.51
CA LYS A 314 7.30 29.09 -2.82
C LYS A 314 7.53 28.19 -4.05
N SER A 315 8.18 27.03 -3.88
CA SER A 315 8.39 26.01 -4.93
C SER A 315 7.19 25.09 -5.20
N THR A 316 6.07 25.28 -4.50
CA THR A 316 4.83 24.49 -4.66
C THR A 316 3.60 25.38 -4.69
N PHE A 317 2.48 24.86 -5.22
CA PHE A 317 1.22 25.58 -5.36
C PHE A 317 0.20 25.19 -4.28
N CYS A 318 -0.53 26.17 -3.75
CA CYS A 318 -1.50 26.05 -2.67
C CYS A 318 -2.85 26.70 -3.06
N GLY A 319 -3.54 26.11 -4.03
CA GLY A 319 -4.86 26.56 -4.48
C GLY A 319 -4.83 27.91 -5.20
N SER A 320 -5.96 28.60 -5.17
CA SER A 320 -6.14 30.02 -5.55
C SER A 320 -7.33 30.63 -4.78
N SER A 321 -7.74 31.87 -5.08
CA SER A 321 -8.98 32.46 -4.56
C SER A 321 -10.17 31.55 -4.90
N TRP A 322 -10.90 31.09 -3.88
CA TRP A 322 -12.02 30.14 -4.01
C TRP A 322 -11.71 28.87 -4.83
N ARG A 323 -10.44 28.42 -4.79
CA ARG A 323 -9.97 27.19 -5.45
C ARG A 323 -9.13 26.36 -4.49
N ASN A 324 -9.57 25.14 -4.24
CA ASN A 324 -8.87 24.17 -3.41
C ASN A 324 -7.97 23.28 -4.27
N SER A 325 -6.67 23.21 -3.95
CA SER A 325 -5.84 22.07 -4.35
C SER A 325 -6.07 20.93 -3.37
N ILE A 326 -6.83 19.92 -3.78
CA ILE A 326 -7.25 18.79 -2.92
C ILE A 326 -6.22 17.66 -2.97
N TYR A 327 -5.95 17.07 -1.81
CA TYR A 327 -5.08 15.94 -1.61
C TYR A 327 -5.72 14.90 -0.67
N THR A 328 -5.37 13.63 -0.85
CA THR A 328 -5.69 12.57 0.12
C THR A 328 -4.74 12.64 1.32
N THR A 329 -5.17 12.22 2.52
CA THR A 329 -4.30 12.05 3.71
C THR A 329 -3.82 10.61 3.91
N GLY A 330 -4.40 9.67 3.14
CA GLY A 330 -4.15 8.24 3.29
C GLY A 330 -5.00 7.56 4.35
N LEU A 331 -5.79 8.32 5.11
CA LEU A 331 -6.85 7.76 5.91
C LEU A 331 -8.03 7.42 5.00
N PRO A 332 -8.75 6.30 5.23
CA PRO A 332 -10.03 6.12 4.58
C PRO A 332 -10.89 7.34 4.92
N ALA A 333 -11.61 7.89 3.94
CA ALA A 333 -12.79 8.72 4.23
C ALA A 333 -13.51 8.01 5.33
N ARG A 334 -13.70 8.66 6.51
CA ARG A 334 -14.50 8.08 7.58
C ARG A 334 -15.82 7.74 6.91
N ARG A 335 -15.94 6.49 6.48
CA ARG A 335 -17.18 5.92 6.05
C ARG A 335 -17.93 5.96 7.35
N ARG A 336 -18.91 6.87 7.44
CA ARG A 336 -20.11 6.52 8.17
C ARG A 336 -20.37 5.05 7.75
N PRO A 337 -20.35 4.09 8.69
CA PRO A 337 -20.39 2.66 8.37
C PRO A 337 -21.42 2.50 7.25
N ARG A 338 -21.08 1.88 6.10
CA ARG A 338 -21.96 1.90 4.91
C ARG A 338 -23.39 1.58 5.34
N VAL A 339 -24.19 2.62 5.54
CA VAL A 339 -25.58 2.57 5.94
C VAL A 339 -26.28 2.59 4.60
N SER A 340 -26.62 1.40 4.11
CA SER A 340 -27.38 1.25 2.87
C SER A 340 -28.86 1.28 3.18
N ARG A 341 -29.69 1.73 2.23
CA ARG A 341 -31.11 1.41 2.23
C ARG A 341 -31.23 -0.11 2.18
N LEU A 342 -31.84 -0.71 3.20
CA LEU A 342 -32.08 -2.15 3.27
C LEU A 342 -33.44 -2.42 2.62
N PRO A 343 -33.50 -3.27 1.57
CA PRO A 343 -34.76 -3.65 0.97
C PRO A 343 -35.67 -4.31 2.01
N LEU A 344 -36.93 -3.89 2.02
CA LEU A 344 -37.98 -4.48 2.83
C LEU A 344 -38.83 -5.39 1.95
N SER A 345 -39.31 -6.48 2.54
CA SER A 345 -40.25 -7.40 1.90
C SER A 345 -41.18 -8.00 2.95
N ARG A 346 -42.20 -8.74 2.49
CA ARG A 346 -43.17 -9.45 3.33
C ARG A 346 -43.76 -8.54 4.40
N CYS A 347 -44.45 -7.49 3.94
CA CYS A 347 -45.16 -6.59 4.82
C CYS A 347 -46.47 -7.20 5.31
N SER A 348 -46.94 -6.69 6.43
CA SER A 348 -48.30 -6.87 6.94
C SER A 348 -48.71 -5.60 7.68
N GLN A 349 -50.02 -5.41 7.87
CA GLN A 349 -50.56 -4.29 8.63
C GLN A 349 -51.79 -4.74 9.40
N HIS A 350 -52.17 -3.96 10.41
CA HIS A 350 -53.27 -4.27 11.33
C HIS A 350 -54.61 -4.56 10.64
N SER A 351 -54.97 -3.77 9.64
CA SER A 351 -56.17 -3.97 8.81
C SER A 351 -56.01 -3.19 7.50
N VAL A 352 -56.81 -3.47 6.47
CA VAL A 352 -56.82 -2.69 5.23
C VAL A 352 -58.07 -1.81 5.19
N GLY A 353 -57.89 -0.51 5.05
CA GLY A 353 -58.95 0.46 4.75
C GLY A 353 -58.69 1.12 3.39
N TRP A 354 -59.74 1.54 2.69
CA TRP A 354 -59.63 2.31 1.43
C TRP A 354 -58.67 1.72 0.39
N ASN A 355 -58.55 0.38 0.35
CA ASN A 355 -57.61 -0.36 -0.50
C ASN A 355 -56.11 0.00 -0.31
N GLY A 356 -55.74 0.58 0.85
CA GLY A 356 -54.36 0.97 1.20
C GLY A 356 -53.51 -0.21 1.68
N LYS A 357 -53.16 -1.13 0.78
CA LYS A 357 -52.35 -2.34 1.07
C LYS A 357 -50.95 -2.01 1.57
N CYS A 358 -50.38 -2.87 2.44
CA CYS A 358 -49.09 -2.63 3.11
C CYS A 358 -47.90 -2.46 2.17
N SER A 359 -47.97 -3.07 0.98
CA SER A 359 -46.92 -3.05 -0.02
C SER A 359 -46.64 -1.66 -0.56
N ARG A 360 -47.62 -0.76 -0.51
CA ARG A 360 -47.48 0.65 -0.94
C ARG A 360 -46.43 1.42 -0.14
N ALA A 361 -46.13 1.02 1.09
CA ALA A 361 -45.07 1.67 1.88
C ALA A 361 -43.65 1.16 1.57
N ILE A 362 -43.51 0.19 0.64
CA ILE A 362 -42.23 -0.40 0.25
C ILE A 362 -42.11 -0.59 -1.27
N ASP A 363 -42.94 0.09 -2.04
CA ASP A 363 -42.98 -0.01 -3.51
C ASP A 363 -41.91 0.85 -4.20
N GLY A 364 -41.23 1.71 -3.44
CA GLY A 364 -40.20 2.60 -3.96
C GLY A 364 -40.73 3.95 -4.44
N ASN A 365 -42.04 4.14 -4.47
CA ASN A 365 -42.69 5.38 -4.83
C ASN A 365 -42.89 6.25 -3.58
N THR A 366 -42.33 7.46 -3.59
CA THR A 366 -42.38 8.36 -2.43
C THR A 366 -43.56 9.35 -2.48
N ASN A 367 -44.53 9.13 -3.36
CA ASN A 367 -45.64 10.04 -3.54
C ASN A 367 -46.54 10.08 -2.29
N GLN A 368 -46.72 11.27 -1.73
CA GLN A 368 -47.43 11.47 -0.46
C GLN A 368 -48.91 11.82 -0.65
N ASN A 369 -49.42 11.83 -1.88
CA ASN A 369 -50.83 11.99 -2.19
C ASN A 369 -51.51 10.62 -2.26
N TYR A 370 -52.54 10.41 -1.43
CA TYR A 370 -53.24 9.13 -1.33
C TYR A 370 -53.84 8.66 -2.66
N GLY A 371 -54.41 9.58 -3.45
CA GLY A 371 -55.02 9.27 -4.75
C GLY A 371 -54.03 8.71 -5.78
N LYS A 372 -52.73 8.91 -5.56
CA LYS A 372 -51.66 8.34 -6.41
C LYS A 372 -51.34 6.88 -6.08
N LYS A 373 -52.16 6.22 -5.26
CA LYS A 373 -52.10 4.78 -4.95
C LYS A 373 -50.74 4.30 -4.37
N SER A 374 -49.98 5.21 -3.77
CA SER A 374 -48.66 4.96 -3.16
C SER A 374 -48.67 5.03 -1.63
N CYS A 375 -49.85 5.11 -1.00
CA CYS A 375 -49.97 5.16 0.46
C CYS A 375 -50.79 3.99 1.01
N THR A 376 -50.31 3.42 2.11
CA THR A 376 -51.02 2.42 2.93
C THR A 376 -52.16 3.08 3.70
N HIS A 377 -53.14 2.30 4.16
CA HIS A 377 -54.19 2.81 5.05
C HIS A 377 -54.81 1.67 5.85
N THR A 378 -54.88 1.82 7.17
CA THR A 378 -55.62 0.89 8.04
C THR A 378 -57.04 1.39 8.30
N ARG A 379 -57.93 0.53 8.81
CA ARG A 379 -59.14 1.03 9.48
C ARG A 379 -58.74 1.75 10.78
N THR A 380 -59.65 2.57 11.32
CA THR A 380 -59.45 3.24 12.61
C THR A 380 -59.37 2.20 13.72
N ALA A 381 -58.27 2.20 14.47
CA ALA A 381 -58.08 1.32 15.63
C ALA A 381 -57.08 1.96 16.60
N THR A 382 -57.22 1.65 17.88
CA THR A 382 -56.18 1.96 18.87
C THR A 382 -54.97 1.06 18.61
N GLY A 383 -53.77 1.63 18.51
CA GLY A 383 -52.58 0.81 18.31
C GLY A 383 -52.38 0.28 16.89
N ALA A 384 -53.04 0.86 15.88
CA ALA A 384 -52.87 0.45 14.48
C ALA A 384 -51.39 0.41 14.06
N TRP A 385 -51.01 -0.63 13.33
CA TRP A 385 -49.60 -0.90 13.03
C TRP A 385 -49.37 -1.34 11.59
N TRP A 386 -48.15 -1.09 11.12
CA TRP A 386 -47.59 -1.59 9.87
C TRP A 386 -46.23 -2.23 10.17
N GLN A 387 -45.91 -3.33 9.50
CA GLN A 387 -44.65 -4.05 9.69
C GLN A 387 -44.12 -4.58 8.35
N ALA A 388 -42.79 -4.59 8.19
CA ALA A 388 -42.11 -5.34 7.14
C ALA A 388 -40.77 -5.87 7.66
N ARG A 389 -40.08 -6.69 6.85
CA ARG A 389 -38.80 -7.28 7.25
C ARG A 389 -37.70 -7.12 6.21
N THR A 390 -36.47 -7.03 6.69
CA THR A 390 -35.26 -7.12 5.85
C THR A 390 -34.99 -8.58 5.47
N SER A 391 -34.22 -8.81 4.40
CA SER A 391 -33.94 -10.17 3.92
C SER A 391 -33.26 -11.04 4.99
N ARG A 392 -32.36 -10.43 5.78
CA ARG A 392 -31.63 -11.04 6.89
C ARG A 392 -31.56 -10.08 8.08
N ARG A 393 -31.17 -10.60 9.25
CA ARG A 393 -30.93 -9.79 10.45
C ARG A 393 -29.92 -8.67 10.15
N ALA A 394 -30.25 -7.46 10.54
CA ALA A 394 -29.50 -6.26 10.24
C ALA A 394 -29.32 -5.39 11.49
N ARG A 395 -28.20 -4.69 11.55
CA ARG A 395 -28.04 -3.53 12.42
C ARG A 395 -28.67 -2.34 11.72
N ILE A 396 -29.89 -2.01 12.13
CA ILE A 396 -30.64 -0.84 11.71
C ILE A 396 -30.05 0.37 12.43
N THR A 397 -29.89 1.48 11.71
CA THR A 397 -29.37 2.74 12.26
C THR A 397 -30.44 3.83 12.23
N SER A 398 -31.30 3.82 11.21
CA SER A 398 -32.41 4.76 11.12
C SER A 398 -33.54 4.24 10.24
N VAL A 399 -34.74 4.78 10.48
CA VAL A 399 -35.95 4.53 9.69
C VAL A 399 -36.46 5.88 9.19
N ARG A 400 -36.68 6.01 7.89
CA ARG A 400 -37.29 7.20 7.27
C ARG A 400 -38.73 6.89 6.90
N ILE A 401 -39.63 7.79 7.27
CA ILE A 401 -41.06 7.66 7.06
C ILE A 401 -41.53 8.85 6.23
N TYR A 402 -42.26 8.56 5.16
CA TYR A 402 -42.99 9.51 4.33
C TYR A 402 -44.45 9.45 4.76
N ASN A 403 -44.93 10.55 5.35
CA ASN A 403 -46.30 10.70 5.80
C ASN A 403 -47.22 11.07 4.63
N ARG A 404 -48.53 10.95 4.80
CA ARG A 404 -49.51 11.53 3.87
C ARG A 404 -49.42 13.06 3.88
N ARG A 405 -49.57 13.70 2.72
CA ARG A 405 -49.47 15.15 2.55
C ARG A 405 -50.74 15.81 2.02
N ASP A 406 -51.51 15.13 1.18
CA ASP A 406 -52.75 15.67 0.57
C ASP A 406 -53.85 15.95 1.60
N CYS A 407 -53.89 15.22 2.72
CA CYS A 407 -54.68 15.57 3.90
C CYS A 407 -54.12 14.87 5.13
N CYS A 408 -54.68 15.20 6.30
CA CYS A 408 -54.72 14.27 7.44
C CYS A 408 -53.34 13.88 8.01
N ALA A 409 -52.29 14.65 7.71
CA ALA A 409 -50.92 14.41 8.14
C ALA A 409 -50.79 14.38 9.68
N ASN A 410 -51.75 14.99 10.38
CA ASN A 410 -51.87 15.01 11.83
C ASN A 410 -52.12 13.63 12.47
N ARG A 411 -52.60 12.64 11.72
CA ARG A 411 -52.82 11.27 12.23
C ARG A 411 -51.51 10.61 12.72
N LEU A 412 -50.37 10.93 12.11
CA LEU A 412 -49.05 10.35 12.44
C LEU A 412 -48.24 11.23 13.40
N ARG A 413 -48.84 11.65 14.52
CA ARG A 413 -48.20 12.55 15.52
C ARG A 413 -47.71 11.86 16.79
N ASN A 414 -48.18 10.64 17.08
CA ASN A 414 -47.80 9.88 18.28
C ASN A 414 -47.66 8.38 17.96
N PHE A 415 -46.42 7.89 17.82
CA PHE A 415 -46.16 6.51 17.44
C PHE A 415 -44.81 6.01 17.95
N VAL A 416 -44.60 4.70 17.86
CA VAL A 416 -43.32 4.04 18.12
C VAL A 416 -42.82 3.30 16.90
N ILE A 417 -41.50 3.20 16.80
CA ILE A 417 -40.79 2.33 15.87
C ILE A 417 -40.18 1.20 16.68
N LYS A 418 -40.53 -0.04 16.33
CA LYS A 418 -40.04 -1.26 16.96
C LYS A 418 -39.18 -2.06 15.99
N VAL A 419 -38.11 -2.67 16.50
CA VAL A 419 -37.28 -3.65 15.79
C VAL A 419 -37.34 -4.97 16.55
N ASP A 420 -37.83 -6.03 15.90
CA ASP A 420 -38.10 -7.34 16.54
C ASP A 420 -38.89 -7.18 17.86
N GLY A 421 -39.98 -6.40 17.80
CA GLY A 421 -40.88 -6.14 18.94
C GLY A 421 -40.39 -5.08 19.93
N ARG A 422 -39.10 -4.75 19.96
CA ARG A 422 -38.52 -3.79 20.92
C ARG A 422 -38.54 -2.37 20.39
N VAL A 423 -39.01 -1.40 21.18
CA VAL A 423 -39.02 0.02 20.80
C VAL A 423 -37.59 0.52 20.63
N CYS A 424 -37.27 1.05 19.44
CA CYS A 424 -35.99 1.68 19.14
C CYS A 424 -36.09 3.20 18.94
N ALA A 425 -37.30 3.71 18.68
CA ALA A 425 -37.59 5.13 18.53
C ALA A 425 -39.04 5.39 18.96
N SER A 426 -39.28 6.56 19.55
CA SER A 426 -40.60 7.07 19.91
C SER A 426 -40.77 8.45 19.31
N TYR A 427 -41.97 8.79 18.87
CA TYR A 427 -42.30 10.11 18.36
C TYR A 427 -43.61 10.60 18.96
N ARG A 428 -43.59 11.82 19.50
CA ARG A 428 -44.75 12.58 19.97
C ARG A 428 -44.52 14.05 19.59
N SER A 429 -45.49 14.69 18.96
CA SER A 429 -45.38 16.08 18.49
C SER A 429 -46.76 16.69 18.28
N SER A 430 -46.92 17.98 18.60
CA SER A 430 -48.12 18.74 18.26
C SER A 430 -48.22 19.05 16.77
N ARG A 431 -47.09 19.11 16.05
CA ARG A 431 -47.01 19.39 14.61
C ARG A 431 -46.86 18.10 13.79
N ALA A 432 -47.50 18.06 12.62
CA ALA A 432 -47.30 17.00 11.64
C ALA A 432 -45.95 17.16 10.92
N PHE A 433 -45.43 16.08 10.34
CA PHE A 433 -44.25 16.12 9.46
C PHE A 433 -44.60 15.54 8.09
N SER A 434 -43.90 16.00 7.06
CA SER A 434 -43.98 15.41 5.72
C SER A 434 -43.07 14.18 5.60
N VAL A 435 -41.75 14.37 5.72
CA VAL A 435 -40.77 13.27 5.69
C VAL A 435 -39.83 13.42 6.88
N ARG A 436 -39.61 12.35 7.63
CA ARG A 436 -38.71 12.38 8.80
C ARG A 436 -37.90 11.11 8.92
N THR A 437 -36.62 11.26 9.28
CA THR A 437 -35.71 10.15 9.57
C THR A 437 -35.50 10.05 11.07
N PHE A 438 -35.80 8.88 11.64
CA PHE A 438 -35.69 8.57 13.06
C PHE A 438 -34.46 7.71 13.30
N ARG A 439 -33.62 8.08 14.27
CA ARG A 439 -32.51 7.21 14.71
C ARG A 439 -33.11 6.01 15.43
N CYS A 440 -32.65 4.81 15.07
CA CYS A 440 -33.16 3.53 15.55
C CYS A 440 -31.98 2.55 15.54
N ASN A 441 -31.09 2.65 16.53
CA ASN A 441 -29.82 1.90 16.59
C ASN A 441 -30.00 0.46 17.10
N ALA A 442 -30.91 -0.28 16.49
CA ALA A 442 -31.30 -1.62 16.93
C ALA A 442 -30.78 -2.72 15.99
N VAL A 443 -30.65 -3.94 16.51
CA VAL A 443 -30.31 -5.13 15.71
C VAL A 443 -31.51 -6.04 15.64
N GLY A 444 -32.01 -6.28 14.43
CA GLY A 444 -33.14 -7.16 14.22
C GLY A 444 -33.47 -7.35 12.75
N ARG A 445 -34.62 -7.95 12.46
CA ARG A 445 -35.05 -8.25 11.09
C ARG A 445 -36.36 -7.57 10.72
N THR A 446 -37.29 -7.44 11.67
CA THR A 446 -38.60 -6.83 11.48
C THR A 446 -38.58 -5.38 11.93
N VAL A 447 -39.27 -4.51 11.20
CA VAL A 447 -39.50 -3.10 11.56
C VAL A 447 -40.98 -2.86 11.60
N ARG A 448 -41.50 -2.41 12.76
CA ARG A 448 -42.91 -2.09 12.97
C ARG A 448 -43.06 -0.61 13.32
N ILE A 449 -44.00 0.06 12.67
CA ILE A 449 -44.47 1.41 13.03
C ILE A 449 -45.87 1.24 13.61
N GLN A 450 -46.09 1.72 14.83
CA GLN A 450 -47.33 1.53 15.57
C GLN A 450 -47.78 2.86 16.18
N THR A 451 -48.96 3.34 15.80
CA THR A 451 -49.56 4.54 16.42
C THR A 451 -49.94 4.23 17.87
N ARG A 452 -49.91 5.24 18.74
CA ARG A 452 -50.46 5.16 20.10
C ARG A 452 -51.88 5.72 20.19
N ASN A 453 -52.34 6.43 19.16
CA ASN A 453 -53.66 7.05 19.13
C ASN A 453 -54.69 6.11 18.45
N ARG A 454 -55.98 6.31 18.70
CA ARG A 454 -57.09 5.67 17.98
C ARG A 454 -57.33 6.34 16.63
N VAL A 455 -56.45 6.11 15.67
CA VAL A 455 -56.48 6.72 14.34
C VAL A 455 -56.04 5.71 13.27
N PRO A 456 -56.47 5.85 12.01
CA PRO A 456 -55.93 5.02 10.94
C PRO A 456 -54.45 5.36 10.70
N LEU A 457 -53.64 4.34 10.46
CA LEU A 457 -52.23 4.48 10.12
C LEU A 457 -52.07 4.55 8.60
N THR A 458 -51.48 5.64 8.12
CA THR A 458 -51.17 5.87 6.71
C THR A 458 -49.67 6.17 6.57
N LEU A 459 -48.99 5.35 5.79
CA LEU A 459 -47.57 5.48 5.45
C LEU A 459 -47.45 5.44 3.93
N CYS A 460 -46.81 6.44 3.35
CA CYS A 460 -46.61 6.54 1.90
C CYS A 460 -45.28 5.95 1.44
N GLU A 461 -44.28 5.87 2.32
CA GLU A 461 -43.06 5.10 2.06
C GLU A 461 -42.30 4.91 3.39
N VAL A 462 -41.70 3.75 3.58
CA VAL A 462 -40.84 3.42 4.71
C VAL A 462 -39.49 2.92 4.20
N GLN A 463 -38.43 3.66 4.53
CA GLN A 463 -37.07 3.31 4.14
C GLN A 463 -36.23 3.00 5.37
N VAL A 464 -35.69 1.79 5.43
CA VAL A 464 -34.84 1.33 6.53
C VAL A 464 -33.37 1.42 6.11
N PHE A 465 -32.54 1.94 7.00
CA PHE A 465 -31.14 2.20 6.75
C PHE A 465 -30.29 1.42 7.77
N GLY A 466 -29.28 0.71 7.29
CA GLY A 466 -28.43 -0.10 8.17
C GLY A 466 -27.45 -0.99 7.42
N ARG A 467 -27.04 -2.09 8.05
CA ARG A 467 -26.17 -3.13 7.46
C ARG A 467 -26.57 -4.52 7.93
N TYR A 468 -26.49 -5.54 7.07
CA TYR A 468 -26.69 -6.93 7.48
C TYR A 468 -25.63 -7.40 8.47
N VAL A 469 -26.02 -8.24 9.43
CA VAL A 469 -25.10 -8.90 10.36
C VAL A 469 -24.45 -10.10 9.64
N GLY A 470 -23.13 -10.26 9.78
CA GLY A 470 -22.37 -11.36 9.17
C GLY A 470 -22.84 -12.74 9.67
N ARG A 471 -22.69 -13.80 8.85
CA ARG A 471 -22.94 -15.17 9.32
C ARG A 471 -21.85 -15.53 10.34
N THR A 472 -22.21 -15.98 11.53
CA THR A 472 -21.29 -16.73 12.38
C THR A 472 -20.93 -18.03 11.63
N PRO A 473 -19.64 -18.41 11.53
CA PRO A 473 -19.28 -19.75 11.07
C PRO A 473 -19.94 -20.77 12.00
N LYS A 474 -20.64 -21.77 11.44
CA LYS A 474 -21.03 -22.95 12.22
C LYS A 474 -19.74 -23.60 12.75
N PRO A 475 -19.67 -24.00 14.03
CA PRO A 475 -18.64 -24.96 14.45
C PRO A 475 -18.80 -26.20 13.58
N SER A 476 -17.72 -26.62 12.91
CA SER A 476 -17.65 -27.94 12.31
C SER A 476 -17.82 -28.95 13.43
N ARG A 477 -18.91 -29.71 13.40
CA ARG A 477 -19.03 -30.96 14.16
C ARG A 477 -18.10 -31.99 13.54
#